data_AF-A0A0C3D0N7-F1
#
_entry.id   AF-A0A0C3D0N7-F1
#
_cell.length_a   1.000
_cell.length_b   1.000
_cell.length_c   1.000
_cell.angle_alpha   90.00
_cell.angle_beta   90.00
_cell.angle_gamma   90.00
#
_symmetry.space_group_name_H-M   'P 1'
#
loop_
_entity.id
_entity.type
_entity.pdbx_description
1 polymer ?
#
loop_
_entity_poly.entity_id
_entity_poly.type
_entity_poly.pdbx_seq_one_letter_code
_entity_poly.pdbx_strand_id
1 'polypeptide(L)'
;MTWRSTLKSKARDTVPRFYKLGNQFSSEENLAIAQDLIKGSLFVRDGVDEEGSTNNFAAPALAAVVIEFFYTGPLVLGPVFPEIFTREAPKVAVCLAATALRAAIDEYNVTGTRQDRNFEYAGYSKVFNGFIDMQRIIDANAKHAAKTKALRVVWATSAR
;
A
#
# COMPACT_ATOMS: atom_id res chain seq x y z
N MET A 1 2.98 16.76 14.39
CA MET A 1 3.09 15.64 13.43
C MET A 1 1.81 15.59 12.61
N THR A 2 1.88 15.46 11.29
CA THR A 2 0.69 15.42 10.41
C THR A 2 0.29 13.97 10.09
N TRP A 3 -0.97 13.73 9.72
CA TRP A 3 -1.41 12.39 9.30
C TRP A 3 -0.56 11.83 8.15
N ARG A 4 -0.08 12.70 7.24
CA ARG A 4 0.79 12.34 6.11
C ARG A 4 2.13 11.80 6.61
N SER A 5 2.76 12.51 7.55
CA SER A 5 4.03 12.04 8.14
C SER A 5 3.85 10.70 8.86
N THR A 6 2.76 10.52 9.61
CA THR A 6 2.50 9.27 10.34
C THR A 6 2.24 8.10 9.38
N LEU A 7 1.45 8.31 8.33
CA LEU A 7 1.21 7.29 7.31
C LEU A 7 2.50 6.92 6.58
N LYS A 8 3.33 7.91 6.25
CA LYS A 8 4.63 7.65 5.62
C LYS A 8 5.55 6.85 6.53
N SER A 9 5.67 7.24 7.80
CA SER A 9 6.48 6.48 8.78
C SER A 9 5.99 5.05 8.90
N LYS A 10 4.67 4.82 8.95
CA LYS A 10 4.11 3.47 8.96
C LYS A 10 4.50 2.66 7.71
N ALA A 11 4.44 3.27 6.53
CA ALA A 11 4.89 2.62 5.31
C ALA A 11 6.40 2.30 5.34
N ARG A 12 7.25 3.21 5.84
CA ARG A 12 8.69 2.97 6.03
C ARG A 12 8.97 1.80 6.96
N ASP A 13 8.23 1.67 8.05
CA ASP A 13 8.37 0.55 8.99
C ASP A 13 7.87 -0.77 8.39
N THR A 14 6.91 -0.68 7.45
CA THR A 14 6.31 -1.84 6.79
C THR A 14 7.20 -2.40 5.69
N VAL A 15 7.83 -1.55 4.88
CA VAL A 15 8.66 -1.97 3.73
C VAL A 15 9.69 -3.06 4.08
N PRO A 16 10.56 -2.90 5.09
CA PRO A 16 11.59 -3.91 5.40
C PRO A 16 11.03 -5.20 6.02
N ARG A 17 9.77 -5.21 6.49
CA ARG A 17 9.11 -6.42 7.03
C ARG A 17 8.64 -7.36 5.93
N PHE A 18 8.29 -6.82 4.77
CA PHE A 18 7.64 -7.56 3.68
C PHE A 18 8.46 -7.60 2.39
N TYR A 19 9.40 -6.68 2.24
CA TYR A 19 10.30 -6.63 1.10
C TYR A 19 11.74 -6.78 1.58
N LYS A 20 12.56 -7.34 0.70
CA LYS A 20 14.02 -7.43 0.89
C LYS A 20 14.67 -6.06 0.66
N LEU A 21 14.24 -5.06 1.44
CA LEU A 21 14.75 -3.71 1.46
C LEU A 21 15.21 -3.36 2.87
N GLY A 22 16.28 -2.59 3.00
CA GLY A 22 16.78 -2.11 4.29
C GLY A 22 18.28 -2.19 4.44
N ASN A 23 18.76 -1.90 5.65
CA ASN A 23 20.18 -1.80 5.96
C ASN A 23 20.91 -3.16 5.95
N GLN A 24 20.16 -4.26 5.86
CA GLN A 24 20.66 -5.63 5.79
C GLN A 24 21.05 -6.06 4.36
N PHE A 25 20.77 -5.24 3.34
CA PHE A 25 21.11 -5.49 1.94
C PHE A 25 22.06 -4.41 1.42
N SER A 26 22.84 -4.73 0.37
CA SER A 26 23.70 -3.73 -0.28
C SER A 26 22.87 -2.64 -0.97
N SER A 27 23.51 -1.50 -1.28
CA SER A 27 22.86 -0.45 -2.07
C SER A 27 22.44 -0.98 -3.45
N GLU A 28 23.25 -1.80 -4.11
CA GLU A 28 22.93 -2.39 -5.42
C GLU A 28 21.72 -3.32 -5.33
N GLU A 29 21.66 -4.19 -4.31
CA GLU A 29 20.52 -5.07 -4.08
C GLU A 29 19.23 -4.28 -3.82
N ASN A 30 19.29 -3.31 -2.91
CA ASN A 30 18.16 -2.45 -2.58
C ASN A 30 17.64 -1.69 -3.81
N LEU A 31 18.55 -1.16 -4.64
CA LEU A 31 18.18 -0.43 -5.85
C LEU A 31 17.43 -1.33 -6.84
N ALA A 32 17.98 -2.52 -7.12
CA ALA A 32 17.36 -3.48 -8.03
C ALA A 32 15.96 -3.89 -7.54
N ILE A 33 15.85 -4.23 -6.25
CA ILE A 33 14.58 -4.66 -5.65
C ILE A 33 13.54 -3.52 -5.67
N ALA A 34 13.94 -2.30 -5.33
CA ALA A 34 13.04 -1.14 -5.37
C ALA A 34 12.52 -0.87 -6.79
N GLN A 35 13.39 -0.93 -7.79
CA GLN A 35 13.04 -0.76 -9.20
C GLN A 35 12.09 -1.85 -9.70
N ASP A 36 12.33 -3.11 -9.35
CA ASP A 36 11.47 -4.24 -9.73
C ASP A 36 10.09 -4.15 -9.10
N LEU A 37 10.03 -3.83 -7.80
CA LEU A 37 8.77 -3.59 -7.10
C LEU A 37 7.95 -2.50 -7.82
N ILE A 38 8.61 -1.40 -8.18
CA ILE A 38 8.00 -0.24 -8.83
C ILE A 38 7.52 -0.55 -10.25
N LYS A 39 8.36 -1.15 -11.09
CA LYS A 39 8.12 -1.33 -12.53
C LYS A 39 6.86 -2.16 -12.79
N GLY A 40 6.64 -3.21 -12.00
CA GLY A 40 5.46 -4.08 -12.12
C GLY A 40 4.29 -3.72 -11.21
N SER A 41 4.42 -2.66 -10.38
CA SER A 41 3.54 -2.45 -9.23
C SER A 41 3.42 -3.71 -8.37
N LEU A 42 4.51 -4.47 -8.23
CA LEU A 42 4.52 -5.75 -7.53
C LEU A 42 4.26 -5.55 -6.03
N PHE A 43 4.62 -4.39 -5.49
CA PHE A 43 4.37 -4.05 -4.08
C PHE A 43 2.90 -3.88 -3.69
N VAL A 44 1.97 -3.96 -4.66
CA VAL A 44 0.52 -4.00 -4.39
C VAL A 44 -0.13 -5.29 -4.89
N ARG A 45 0.62 -6.26 -5.41
CA ARG A 45 0.11 -7.53 -5.93
C ARG A 45 0.60 -8.70 -5.08
N ASP A 46 -0.15 -9.79 -5.10
CA ASP A 46 0.22 -11.03 -4.39
C ASP A 46 0.11 -12.26 -5.31
N GLY A 47 0.94 -12.28 -6.34
CA GLY A 47 0.94 -13.36 -7.34
C GLY A 47 -0.37 -13.46 -8.14
N VAL A 48 -0.71 -14.69 -8.52
CA VAL A 48 -1.92 -15.06 -9.27
C VAL A 48 -2.71 -16.13 -8.49
N ASP A 49 -4.00 -16.22 -8.73
CA ASP A 49 -4.81 -17.34 -8.22
C ASP A 49 -4.62 -18.62 -9.04
N GLU A 50 -5.27 -19.70 -8.61
CA GLU A 50 -5.25 -21.02 -9.28
C GLU A 50 -5.75 -20.95 -10.73
N GLU A 51 -6.56 -19.96 -11.06
CA GLU A 51 -7.10 -19.71 -12.40
C GLU A 51 -6.22 -18.72 -13.20
N GLY A 52 -5.00 -18.43 -12.72
CA GLY A 52 -4.03 -17.55 -13.38
C GLY A 52 -4.36 -16.06 -13.32
N SER A 53 -5.33 -15.64 -12.52
CA SER A 53 -5.75 -14.23 -12.40
C SER A 53 -5.01 -13.50 -11.29
N THR A 54 -4.39 -12.37 -11.63
CA THR A 54 -3.62 -11.53 -10.69
C THR A 54 -4.40 -11.16 -9.43
N ASN A 55 -3.75 -11.28 -8.27
CA ASN A 55 -4.24 -10.79 -6.99
C ASN A 55 -3.88 -9.31 -6.84
N ASN A 56 -4.70 -8.43 -7.41
CA ASN A 56 -4.51 -6.98 -7.34
C ASN A 56 -4.86 -6.43 -5.95
N PHE A 57 -4.11 -5.42 -5.49
CA PHE A 57 -4.23 -4.84 -4.14
C PHE A 57 -4.24 -5.88 -3.02
N ALA A 58 -3.53 -7.00 -3.21
CA ALA A 58 -3.53 -8.11 -2.27
C ALA A 58 -2.22 -8.24 -1.48
N ALA A 59 -1.22 -7.40 -1.76
CA ALA A 59 0.08 -7.49 -1.11
C ALA A 59 -0.05 -7.43 0.43
N PRO A 60 0.57 -8.35 1.18
CA PRO A 60 0.54 -8.34 2.64
C PRO A 60 1.03 -7.02 3.26
N ALA A 61 2.02 -6.37 2.64
CA ALA A 61 2.48 -5.05 3.04
C ALA A 61 1.37 -3.98 2.98
N LEU A 62 0.52 -4.04 1.95
CA LEU A 62 -0.60 -3.11 1.80
C LEU A 62 -1.65 -3.34 2.87
N ALA A 63 -1.99 -4.60 3.14
CA ALA A 63 -2.90 -4.96 4.23
C ALA A 63 -2.38 -4.44 5.57
N ALA A 64 -1.09 -4.63 5.86
CA ALA A 64 -0.46 -4.14 7.09
C ALA A 64 -0.57 -2.61 7.24
N VAL A 65 -0.27 -1.82 6.19
CA VAL A 65 -0.43 -0.37 6.26
C VAL A 65 -1.90 0.02 6.46
N VAL A 66 -2.83 -0.62 5.76
CA VAL A 66 -4.26 -0.32 5.89
C VAL A 66 -4.76 -0.57 7.31
N ILE A 67 -4.47 -1.75 7.86
CA ILE A 67 -4.92 -2.16 9.20
C ILE A 67 -4.24 -1.29 10.26
N GLU A 68 -2.90 -1.22 10.25
CA GLU A 68 -2.13 -0.54 11.30
C GLU A 68 -2.32 0.98 11.30
N PHE A 69 -2.67 1.59 10.16
CA PHE A 69 -2.91 3.04 10.11
C PHE A 69 -4.38 3.41 10.34
N PHE A 70 -5.31 2.77 9.62
CA PHE A 70 -6.71 3.20 9.64
C PHE A 70 -7.54 2.56 10.76
N TYR A 71 -7.14 1.38 11.26
CA TYR A 71 -7.97 0.59 12.16
C TYR A 71 -7.38 0.31 13.55
N THR A 72 -6.06 0.13 13.69
CA THR A 72 -5.44 -0.19 14.99
C THR A 72 -4.41 0.83 15.49
N GLY A 73 -4.07 1.84 14.69
CA GLY A 73 -3.08 2.87 15.04
C GLY A 73 -3.54 3.93 16.07
N PRO A 74 -2.66 4.89 16.41
CA PRO A 74 -3.01 5.99 17.31
C PRO A 74 -3.90 7.06 16.66
N LEU A 75 -4.00 7.09 15.33
CA LEU A 75 -4.81 8.03 14.54
C LEU A 75 -5.95 7.33 13.81
N VAL A 76 -6.52 6.29 14.43
CA VAL A 76 -7.52 5.44 13.79
C VAL A 76 -8.75 6.21 13.33
N LEU A 77 -9.06 6.06 12.05
CA LEU A 77 -10.26 6.64 11.45
C LEU A 77 -11.45 5.68 11.55
N GLY A 78 -11.18 4.38 11.72
CA GLY A 78 -12.19 3.33 11.79
C GLY A 78 -13.28 3.59 12.84
N PRO A 79 -12.92 3.77 14.12
CA PRO A 79 -13.88 4.08 15.18
C PRO A 79 -14.47 5.50 15.08
N VAL A 80 -13.77 6.44 14.44
CA VAL A 80 -14.20 7.84 14.31
C VAL A 80 -15.26 8.01 13.21
N PHE A 81 -15.16 7.23 12.13
CA PHE A 81 -16.07 7.26 10.98
C PHE A 81 -16.61 5.84 10.70
N PRO A 82 -17.36 5.25 11.65
CA PRO A 82 -17.84 3.88 11.54
C PRO A 82 -18.70 3.67 10.29
N GLU A 83 -19.49 4.65 9.87
CA GLU A 83 -20.30 4.59 8.66
C GLU A 83 -19.48 4.37 7.37
N ILE A 84 -18.22 4.80 7.38
CA ILE A 84 -17.29 4.67 6.25
C ILE A 84 -16.46 3.38 6.36
N PHE A 85 -15.96 3.05 7.55
CA PHE A 85 -14.92 2.02 7.74
C PHE A 85 -15.43 0.67 8.28
N THR A 86 -16.69 0.57 8.73
CA THR A 86 -17.22 -0.64 9.39
C THR A 86 -17.37 -1.82 8.46
N ARG A 87 -17.84 -1.63 7.23
CA ARG A 87 -18.19 -2.76 6.35
C ARG A 87 -16.99 -3.28 5.58
N GLU A 88 -16.13 -2.38 5.13
CA GLU A 88 -14.95 -2.68 4.32
C GLU A 88 -14.00 -1.48 4.38
N ALA A 89 -12.70 -1.74 4.18
CA ALA A 89 -11.73 -0.66 3.98
C ALA A 89 -12.10 0.18 2.75
N PRO A 90 -12.23 1.52 2.87
CA PRO A 90 -12.54 2.37 1.73
C PRO A 90 -11.48 2.26 0.64
N LYS A 91 -11.90 2.15 -0.62
CA LYS A 91 -10.99 2.06 -1.78
C LYS A 91 -9.98 3.22 -1.83
N VAL A 92 -10.43 4.42 -1.48
CA VAL A 92 -9.57 5.62 -1.38
C VAL A 92 -8.50 5.47 -0.30
N ALA A 93 -8.83 4.87 0.85
CA ALA A 93 -7.87 4.60 1.90
C ALA A 93 -6.83 3.55 1.47
N VAL A 94 -7.26 2.52 0.73
CA VAL A 94 -6.35 1.53 0.12
C VAL A 94 -5.39 2.18 -0.88
N CYS A 95 -5.90 3.04 -1.77
CA CYS A 95 -5.06 3.77 -2.75
C CYS A 95 -4.07 4.71 -2.06
N LEU A 96 -4.48 5.35 -0.96
CA LEU A 96 -3.62 6.22 -0.17
C LEU A 96 -2.51 5.42 0.54
N ALA A 97 -2.83 4.25 1.11
CA ALA A 97 -1.85 3.34 1.68
C ALA A 97 -0.85 2.81 0.63
N ALA A 98 -1.35 2.43 -0.55
CA ALA A 98 -0.50 2.03 -1.68
C ALA A 98 0.43 3.17 -2.12
N THR A 99 -0.06 4.41 -2.12
CA THR A 99 0.76 5.59 -2.43
C THR A 99 1.85 5.81 -1.37
N ALA A 100 1.55 5.60 -0.09
CA ALA A 100 2.53 5.70 0.98
C ALA A 100 3.61 4.60 0.89
N LEU A 101 3.21 3.37 0.56
CA LEU A 101 4.17 2.28 0.26
C LEU A 101 5.06 2.64 -0.91
N ARG A 102 4.48 3.16 -2.00
CA ARG A 102 5.25 3.65 -3.15
C ARG A 102 6.26 4.71 -2.70
N ALA A 103 5.84 5.67 -1.88
CA ALA A 103 6.69 6.73 -1.37
C ALA A 103 7.84 6.24 -0.50
N ALA A 104 7.64 5.15 0.26
CA ALA A 104 8.68 4.51 1.06
C ALA A 104 9.66 3.70 0.20
N ILE A 105 9.18 3.03 -0.85
CA ILE A 105 10.04 2.28 -1.79
C ILE A 105 10.86 3.24 -2.67
N ASP A 106 10.28 4.37 -3.08
CA ASP A 106 10.96 5.40 -3.89
C ASP A 106 12.22 5.98 -3.19
N GLU A 107 12.35 5.81 -1.87
CA GLU A 107 13.53 6.23 -1.09
C GLU A 107 14.79 5.44 -1.45
N TYR A 108 14.63 4.23 -2.00
CA TYR A 108 15.71 3.36 -2.43
C TYR A 108 15.95 3.42 -3.94
N ASN A 109 15.02 4.00 -4.70
CA ASN A 109 14.90 3.85 -6.16
C ASN A 109 15.97 4.60 -7.01
N VAL A 110 16.90 5.33 -6.39
CA VAL A 110 17.96 6.07 -7.10
C VAL A 110 19.35 5.57 -6.74
N THR A 111 19.65 5.48 -5.44
CA THR A 111 20.98 5.12 -4.94
C THR A 111 21.02 3.76 -4.25
N GLY A 112 19.86 3.14 -4.00
CA GLY A 112 19.77 1.95 -3.16
C GLY A 112 19.92 2.20 -1.67
N THR A 113 20.28 3.43 -1.27
CA THR A 113 20.34 3.84 0.14
C THR A 113 19.14 4.68 0.46
N ARG A 114 18.44 4.39 1.57
CA ARG A 114 17.21 5.09 1.97
C ARG A 114 17.43 6.61 2.02
N GLN A 115 16.78 7.33 1.10
CA GLN A 115 16.73 8.80 1.08
C GLN A 115 15.46 9.31 1.75
N ASP A 116 15.59 10.27 2.67
CA ASP A 116 14.42 10.96 3.23
C ASP A 116 13.78 11.81 2.14
N ARG A 117 12.63 11.37 1.62
CA ARG A 117 11.83 12.13 0.65
C ARG A 117 10.62 12.74 1.34
N ASN A 118 10.07 13.83 0.84
CA ASN A 118 8.80 14.32 1.38
C ASN A 118 7.62 13.53 0.79
N PHE A 119 6.63 13.18 1.62
CA PHE A 119 5.36 12.61 1.16
C PHE A 119 4.32 13.73 1.04
N GLU A 120 4.38 14.40 -0.11
CA GLU A 120 3.59 15.59 -0.42
C GLU A 120 2.73 15.39 -1.66
N TYR A 121 1.66 16.18 -1.76
CA TYR A 121 0.73 16.14 -2.87
C TYR A 121 1.41 16.36 -4.23
N ALA A 122 2.31 17.34 -4.32
CA ALA A 122 3.01 17.65 -5.57
C ALA A 122 3.83 16.45 -6.10
N GLY A 123 4.44 15.67 -5.20
CA GLY A 123 5.24 14.51 -5.56
C GLY A 123 4.44 13.24 -5.86
N TYR A 124 3.30 13.03 -5.18
CA TYR A 124 2.60 11.74 -5.19
C TYR A 124 1.15 11.77 -5.66
N SER A 125 0.58 12.92 -6.04
CA SER A 125 -0.78 13.01 -6.58
C SER A 125 -0.96 12.17 -7.85
N LYS A 126 0.02 12.17 -8.76
CA LYS A 126 -0.02 11.34 -9.97
C LYS A 126 -0.01 9.84 -9.65
N VAL A 127 0.77 9.43 -8.65
CA VAL A 127 0.82 8.04 -8.17
C VAL A 127 -0.54 7.64 -7.58
N PHE A 128 -1.09 8.49 -6.71
CA PHE A 128 -2.40 8.27 -6.10
C PHE A 128 -3.51 8.15 -7.15
N ASN A 129 -3.57 9.08 -8.11
CA ASN A 129 -4.56 9.03 -9.20
C ASN A 129 -4.37 7.79 -10.07
N GLY A 130 -3.14 7.35 -10.31
CA GLY A 130 -2.86 6.09 -11.01
C GLY A 130 -3.44 4.87 -10.28
N PHE A 131 -3.43 4.85 -8.94
CA PHE A 131 -4.09 3.80 -8.17
C PHE A 131 -5.62 3.88 -8.19
N ILE A 132 -6.18 5.10 -8.21
CA ILE A 132 -7.62 5.29 -8.41
C ILE A 132 -8.06 4.74 -9.77
N ASP A 133 -7.31 5.03 -10.83
CA ASP A 133 -7.56 4.48 -12.16
C ASP A 133 -7.43 2.95 -12.20
N MET A 134 -6.40 2.40 -11.54
CA MET A 134 -6.24 0.95 -11.41
C MET A 134 -7.43 0.31 -10.68
N GLN A 135 -7.91 0.94 -9.60
CA GLN A 135 -9.09 0.47 -8.87
C GLN A 135 -10.34 0.50 -9.77
N ARG A 136 -10.52 1.54 -10.59
CA ARG A 136 -11.64 1.63 -11.55
C ARG A 136 -11.58 0.51 -12.59
N ILE A 137 -10.39 0.16 -13.08
CA ILE A 137 -10.20 -0.97 -14.01
C ILE A 137 -10.54 -2.30 -13.33
N ILE A 138 -10.09 -2.48 -12.09
CA ILE A 138 -10.41 -3.67 -11.27
C ILE A 138 -11.92 -3.79 -11.06
N ASP A 139 -12.59 -2.69 -10.74
CA ASP A 139 -14.03 -2.65 -10.49
C ASP A 139 -14.87 -2.97 -11.74
N ALA A 140 -14.34 -2.69 -12.93
CA ALA A 140 -14.98 -3.03 -14.20
C ALA A 140 -14.98 -4.54 -14.49
N ASN A 141 -14.20 -5.34 -13.76
CA ASN A 141 -14.19 -6.79 -13.86
C ASN A 141 -14.79 -7.42 -12.59
N ALA A 142 -15.94 -8.09 -12.73
CA ALA A 142 -16.68 -8.64 -11.60
C ALA A 142 -15.86 -9.59 -10.70
N LYS A 143 -15.00 -10.44 -11.30
CA LYS A 143 -14.14 -11.37 -10.56
C LYS A 143 -13.12 -10.59 -9.71
N HIS A 144 -12.39 -9.66 -10.33
CA HIS A 144 -11.37 -8.87 -9.60
C HIS A 144 -12.00 -7.91 -8.58
N ALA A 145 -13.17 -7.35 -8.88
CA ALA A 145 -13.95 -6.53 -7.94
C ALA A 145 -14.34 -7.34 -6.69
N ALA A 146 -14.84 -8.58 -6.87
CA ALA A 146 -15.17 -9.45 -5.76
C ALA A 146 -13.95 -9.80 -4.90
N LYS A 147 -12.82 -10.15 -5.52
CA LYS A 147 -11.56 -10.47 -4.82
C LYS A 147 -11.07 -9.30 -3.97
N THR A 148 -10.98 -8.11 -4.56
CA THR A 148 -10.53 -6.91 -3.82
C THR A 148 -11.53 -6.48 -2.76
N LYS A 149 -12.83 -6.67 -2.96
CA LYS A 149 -13.84 -6.45 -1.92
C LYS A 149 -13.66 -7.40 -0.73
N ALA A 150 -13.47 -8.71 -0.98
CA ALA A 150 -13.27 -9.69 0.09
C ALA A 150 -12.07 -9.31 0.98
N LEU A 151 -10.95 -8.91 0.38
CA LEU A 151 -9.77 -8.43 1.13
C LEU A 151 -10.10 -7.21 2.00
N ARG A 152 -10.79 -6.21 1.44
CA ARG A 152 -11.16 -5.00 2.18
C ARG A 152 -12.14 -5.27 3.33
N VAL A 153 -13.03 -6.23 3.18
CA VAL A 153 -13.90 -6.70 4.28
C VAL A 153 -13.06 -7.34 5.37
N VAL A 154 -12.18 -8.28 5.02
CA VAL A 154 -11.28 -8.94 5.98
C VAL A 154 -10.48 -7.92 6.77
N TRP A 155 -9.85 -6.94 6.10
CA TRP A 155 -9.05 -5.91 6.79
C TRP A 155 -9.88 -5.06 7.76
N ALA A 156 -11.14 -4.76 7.43
CA ALA A 156 -12.03 -4.00 8.31
C ALA A 156 -12.47 -4.80 9.56
N THR A 157 -12.51 -6.13 9.46
CA THR A 157 -12.92 -7.01 10.55
C THR A 157 -11.75 -7.51 11.40
N SER A 158 -10.55 -7.64 10.83
CA SER A 158 -9.34 -8.11 11.54
C SER A 158 -8.86 -7.16 12.63
N ALA A 159 -9.41 -5.95 12.69
CA ALA A 159 -9.08 -4.94 13.68
C ALA A 159 -10.12 -4.81 14.80
N ARG A 160 -11.07 -5.75 14.88
CA ARG A 160 -12.10 -5.81 15.93
C ARG A 160 -11.76 -6.85 16.98
#